data_AF-A0AAN8XTX0-F1
#
_entry.id   AF-A0AAN8XTX0-F1
#
_cell.length_a   1.000
_cell.length_b   1.000
_cell.length_c   1.000
_cell.angle_alpha   90.00
_cell.angle_beta   90.00
_cell.angle_gamma   90.00
#
_symmetry.space_group_name_H-M   'P 1'
#
loop_
_entity.id
_entity.type
_entity.pdbx_description
1 polymer ?
#
loop_
_entity_poly.entity_id
_entity_poly.type
_entity_poly.pdbx_seq_one_letter_code
_entity_poly.pdbx_strand_id
1 'polypeptide(L)'
;IQLVKEGKMHGFMRMYWAKKILEWTASPEEALTNCIYLNDRYNLDGRDPNGYVGCMWSICGIHDQGWGERPIFGKIRYMNYDGCKRKFKIEAYVARYGGKKHKYVPPS
;
A
#
# COMPACT_ATOMS: atom_id res chain seq x y z
N ILE A 1 3.66 -10.43 -4.41
CA ILE A 1 4.12 -11.84 -4.39
C ILE A 1 4.49 -12.31 -2.98
N GLN A 2 5.21 -11.53 -2.15
CA GLN A 2 5.47 -11.88 -0.74
C GLN A 2 4.19 -12.29 0.02
N LEU A 3 3.18 -11.43 0.02
CA LEU A 3 1.91 -11.67 0.73
C LEU A 3 1.28 -13.03 0.39
N VAL A 4 1.24 -13.38 -0.91
CA VAL A 4 0.65 -14.64 -1.38
C VAL A 4 1.52 -15.85 -1.02
N LYS A 5 2.85 -15.69 -0.98
CA LYS A 5 3.79 -16.79 -0.70
C LYS A 5 3.99 -17.07 0.79
N GLU A 6 4.07 -16.02 1.60
CA GLU A 6 4.42 -16.11 3.03
C GLU A 6 3.21 -15.87 3.95
N GLY A 7 2.09 -15.40 3.40
CA GLY A 7 0.92 -15.02 4.20
C GLY A 7 1.18 -13.81 5.12
N LYS A 8 2.30 -13.11 4.95
CA LYS A 8 2.69 -11.96 5.76
C LYS A 8 3.45 -10.96 4.90
N MET A 9 2.95 -9.74 4.82
CA MET A 9 3.68 -8.63 4.19
C MET A 9 4.41 -7.81 5.25
N HIS A 10 5.66 -7.41 4.96
CA HIS A 10 6.41 -6.50 5.83
C HIS A 10 5.62 -5.20 6.10
N GLY A 11 5.58 -4.72 7.34
CA GLY A 11 4.71 -3.60 7.76
C GLY A 11 4.90 -2.32 6.93
N PHE A 12 6.15 -1.95 6.62
CA PHE A 12 6.43 -0.81 5.73
C PHE A 12 5.86 -1.02 4.31
N MET A 13 5.91 -2.24 3.81
CA MET A 13 5.37 -2.58 2.49
C MET A 13 3.85 -2.59 2.49
N ARG A 14 3.18 -2.91 3.62
CA ARG A 14 1.72 -2.81 3.75
C ARG A 14 1.23 -1.38 3.53
N MET A 15 1.89 -0.40 4.15
CA MET A 15 1.58 1.02 3.96
C MET A 15 1.75 1.46 2.51
N TYR A 16 2.89 1.10 1.89
CA TYR A 16 3.14 1.43 0.49
C TYR A 16 2.11 0.77 -0.44
N TRP A 17 1.83 -0.51 -0.21
CA TRP A 17 0.89 -1.30 -1.00
C TRP A 17 -0.53 -0.73 -0.94
N ALA A 18 -1.06 -0.43 0.26
CA ALA A 18 -2.40 0.14 0.41
C ALA A 18 -2.53 1.53 -0.24
N LYS A 19 -1.48 2.36 -0.16
CA LYS A 19 -1.46 3.67 -0.83
C LYS A 19 -1.42 3.56 -2.36
N LYS A 20 -0.78 2.52 -2.90
CA LYS A 20 -0.82 2.25 -4.34
C LYS A 20 -2.15 1.69 -4.82
N ILE A 21 -2.89 0.99 -3.96
CA ILE A 21 -4.29 0.65 -4.26
C ILE A 21 -5.09 1.94 -4.44
N LEU A 22 -5.02 2.88 -3.49
CA LEU A 22 -5.70 4.19 -3.61
C LEU A 22 -5.31 4.95 -4.90
N GLU A 23 -4.02 4.96 -5.26
CA GLU A 23 -3.56 5.68 -6.44
C GLU A 23 -4.07 5.09 -7.77
N TRP A 24 -4.37 3.79 -7.81
CA TRP A 24 -4.66 3.05 -9.05
C TRP A 24 -6.11 2.57 -9.16
N THR A 25 -6.97 2.95 -8.22
CA THR A 25 -8.42 2.67 -8.25
C THR A 25 -9.21 3.93 -8.57
N ALA A 26 -10.44 3.76 -9.08
CA ALA A 26 -11.26 4.89 -9.53
C ALA A 26 -11.76 5.77 -8.36
N SER A 27 -11.97 5.17 -7.18
CA SER A 27 -12.40 5.92 -5.99
C SER A 27 -11.78 5.40 -4.69
N PRO A 28 -11.74 6.21 -3.60
CA PRO A 28 -11.30 5.77 -2.28
C PRO A 28 -12.12 4.62 -1.68
N GLU A 29 -13.42 4.56 -1.95
CA GLU A 29 -14.32 3.50 -1.49
C GLU A 29 -13.95 2.16 -2.13
N GLU A 30 -13.71 2.17 -3.44
CA GLU A 30 -13.23 1.00 -4.17
C GLU A 30 -11.83 0.60 -3.68
N ALA A 31 -10.94 1.57 -3.46
CA ALA A 31 -9.60 1.35 -2.90
C ALA A 31 -9.68 0.62 -1.56
N LEU A 32 -10.53 1.10 -0.65
CA LEU A 32 -10.69 0.56 0.69
C LEU A 32 -11.26 -0.85 0.64
N THR A 33 -12.29 -1.07 -0.17
CA THR A 33 -12.93 -2.38 -0.36
C THR A 33 -11.92 -3.41 -0.88
N ASN A 34 -11.17 -3.05 -1.92
CA ASN A 34 -10.14 -3.91 -2.51
C ASN A 34 -8.98 -4.18 -1.52
N CYS A 35 -8.55 -3.16 -0.78
CA CYS A 35 -7.47 -3.27 0.19
C CYS A 35 -7.85 -4.21 1.35
N ILE A 36 -9.05 -4.06 1.93
CA ILE A 36 -9.54 -4.94 2.99
C ILE A 36 -9.69 -6.36 2.47
N TYR A 37 -10.35 -6.54 1.32
CA TYR A 37 -10.54 -7.87 0.73
C TYR A 37 -9.21 -8.61 0.54
N LEU A 38 -8.21 -7.96 -0.06
CA LEU A 38 -6.91 -8.57 -0.30
C LEU A 38 -6.13 -8.80 1.01
N ASN A 39 -6.24 -7.89 1.98
CA ASN A 39 -5.65 -8.09 3.29
C ASN A 39 -6.22 -9.34 3.97
N ASP A 40 -7.54 -9.43 4.04
CA ASP A 40 -8.24 -10.50 4.77
C ASP A 40 -8.12 -11.85 4.08
N ARG A 41 -8.00 -11.86 2.75
CA ARG A 41 -7.88 -13.09 1.96
C ARG A 41 -6.50 -13.73 2.05
N TYR A 42 -5.43 -12.93 2.18
CA TYR A 42 -4.07 -13.41 2.01
C TYR A 42 -3.14 -13.20 3.21
N ASN A 43 -3.40 -12.25 4.12
CA ASN A 43 -2.63 -12.15 5.36
C ASN A 43 -3.12 -13.20 6.37
N LEU A 44 -2.19 -13.93 6.97
CA LEU A 44 -2.45 -14.84 8.09
C LEU A 44 -2.96 -14.08 9.32
N ASP A 45 -2.48 -12.84 9.50
CA ASP A 45 -2.92 -11.86 10.49
C ASP A 45 -3.98 -10.88 9.92
N GLY A 46 -4.68 -11.27 8.84
CA GLY A 46 -5.84 -10.54 8.33
C GLY A 46 -7.12 -10.82 9.13
N ARG A 47 -8.24 -10.18 8.76
CA ARG A 47 -9.53 -10.24 9.49
C ARG A 47 -9.39 -9.84 10.96
N ASP A 48 -8.55 -8.84 11.19
CA ASP A 48 -8.16 -8.35 12.50
C ASP A 48 -8.37 -6.83 12.55
N PRO A 49 -8.77 -6.25 13.69
CA PRO A 49 -8.93 -4.80 13.83
C PRO A 49 -7.71 -3.99 13.36
N ASN A 50 -6.48 -4.48 13.57
CA ASN A 50 -5.28 -3.80 13.09
C ASN A 50 -5.20 -3.79 11.55
N GLY A 51 -5.73 -4.81 10.89
CA GLY A 51 -5.85 -4.85 9.43
C GLY A 51 -6.78 -3.75 8.90
N TYR A 52 -7.97 -3.61 9.49
CA TYR A 52 -8.93 -2.56 9.14
C TYR A 52 -8.36 -1.18 9.41
N VAL A 53 -7.83 -0.94 10.61
CA VAL A 53 -7.23 0.35 10.98
C VAL A 53 -6.01 0.67 10.11
N GLY A 54 -5.20 -0.33 9.74
CA GLY A 54 -4.07 -0.15 8.82
C GLY A 54 -4.49 0.25 7.41
N CYS A 55 -5.58 -0.31 6.89
CA CYS A 55 -6.17 0.11 5.61
C CYS A 55 -6.71 1.54 5.70
N MET A 56 -7.45 1.86 6.77
CA MET A 56 -8.01 3.18 7.01
C MET A 56 -6.94 4.27 7.23
N TRP A 57 -5.85 3.95 7.94
CA TRP A 57 -4.69 4.85 8.05
C TRP A 57 -4.08 5.14 6.68
N SER A 58 -3.97 4.10 5.84
CA SER A 58 -3.31 4.21 4.54
C SER A 58 -4.13 5.00 3.51
N ILE A 59 -5.44 4.76 3.47
CA ILE A 59 -6.36 5.25 2.42
C ILE A 59 -7.13 6.48 2.89
N CYS A 60 -7.58 6.51 4.15
CA CYS A 60 -8.43 7.56 4.70
C CYS A 60 -7.70 8.49 5.68
N GLY A 61 -6.46 8.17 6.06
CA GLY A 61 -5.66 9.00 6.97
C GLY A 61 -6.07 8.91 8.43
N ILE A 62 -6.79 7.86 8.83
CA ILE A 62 -7.16 7.62 10.24
C ILE A 62 -5.89 7.52 11.10
N HIS A 63 -5.84 8.28 12.19
CA HIS A 63 -4.68 8.41 13.08
C HIS A 63 -3.40 8.98 12.41
N ASP A 64 -3.52 9.59 11.23
CA ASP A 64 -2.47 10.40 10.61
C ASP A 64 -2.88 11.88 10.55
N GLN A 65 -1.91 12.74 10.31
CA GLN A 65 -2.13 14.15 10.02
C GLN A 65 -2.32 14.41 8.52
N GLY A 66 -2.80 15.60 8.17
CA GLY A 66 -2.81 16.07 6.78
C GLY A 66 -1.42 16.40 6.25
N TRP A 67 -1.18 16.13 4.97
CA TRP A 67 0.06 16.38 4.25
C TRP A 67 -0.16 17.36 3.08
N GLY A 68 0.92 17.73 2.41
CA GLY A 68 0.85 18.58 1.21
C GLY A 68 -0.07 17.97 0.15
N GLU A 69 -0.94 18.81 -0.41
CA GLU A 69 -1.99 18.40 -1.33
C GLU A 69 -1.43 17.88 -2.66
N ARG A 70 -2.00 16.78 -3.15
CA ARG A 70 -1.61 16.12 -4.41
C ARG A 70 -2.82 15.63 -5.17
N PRO A 71 -2.77 15.56 -6.52
CA PRO A 71 -3.78 14.85 -7.30
C PRO A 71 -4.01 13.45 -6.75
N ILE A 72 -5.28 13.01 -6.77
CA ILE A 72 -5.78 11.72 -6.26
C ILE A 72 -5.75 11.61 -4.73
N PHE A 73 -4.63 11.93 -4.09
CA PHE A 73 -4.46 11.75 -2.64
C PHE A 73 -5.08 12.87 -1.81
N GLY A 74 -5.32 14.06 -2.38
CA GLY A 74 -5.59 15.26 -1.60
C GLY A 74 -4.49 15.43 -0.54
N LYS A 75 -4.87 15.48 0.73
CA LYS A 75 -3.94 15.64 1.87
C LYS A 75 -3.52 14.31 2.52
N ILE A 76 -3.86 13.16 1.95
CA ILE A 76 -3.42 11.86 2.47
C ILE A 76 -1.90 11.73 2.30
N ARG A 77 -1.22 11.16 3.31
CA ARG A 77 0.23 10.93 3.27
C ARG A 77 0.61 10.14 2.01
N TYR A 78 1.46 10.74 1.18
CA TYR A 78 1.96 10.10 -0.04
C TYR A 78 3.20 9.23 0.21
N MET A 79 3.31 8.11 -0.50
CA MET A 79 4.51 7.26 -0.54
C MET A 79 4.85 6.91 -1.99
N ASN A 80 6.09 7.20 -2.40
CA ASN A 80 6.59 6.87 -3.74
C ASN A 80 7.71 5.84 -3.72
N TYR A 81 8.02 5.32 -4.90
CA TYR A 81 9.05 4.31 -5.11
C TYR A 81 10.44 4.81 -4.64
N ASP A 82 10.83 6.03 -5.00
CA ASP A 82 12.14 6.58 -4.62
C ASP A 82 12.29 6.77 -3.10
N GLY A 83 11.21 7.17 -2.42
CA GLY A 83 11.16 7.23 -0.96
C GLY A 83 11.33 5.85 -0.33
N CYS A 84 10.76 4.81 -0.93
CA CYS A 84 10.96 3.43 -0.48
C CYS A 84 12.40 2.97 -0.74
N LYS A 85 13.00 3.32 -1.89
CA LYS A 85 14.37 2.94 -2.27
C LYS A 85 15.40 3.47 -1.27
N ARG A 86 15.16 4.65 -0.71
CA ARG A 86 16.02 5.24 0.34
C ARG A 86 15.92 4.52 1.70
N LYS A 87 14.79 3.86 1.98
CA LYS A 87 14.52 3.24 3.29
C LYS A 87 14.64 1.71 3.28
N PHE A 88 14.64 1.10 2.11
CA PHE A 88 14.55 -0.35 1.96
C PHE A 88 15.31 -0.83 0.73
N LYS A 89 15.96 -2.00 0.84
CA LYS A 89 16.68 -2.64 -0.27
C LYS A 89 15.69 -3.29 -1.25
N ILE A 90 14.99 -2.46 -2.03
CA ILE A 90 13.95 -2.90 -2.97
C ILE A 90 14.47 -3.95 -3.95
N GLU A 91 15.69 -3.78 -4.48
CA GLU A 91 16.27 -4.71 -5.45
C GLU A 91 16.43 -6.12 -4.88
N ALA A 92 16.93 -6.23 -3.64
CA ALA A 92 17.05 -7.50 -2.95
C ALA A 92 15.67 -8.13 -2.67
N TYR A 93 14.68 -7.31 -2.32
CA TYR A 93 13.31 -7.78 -2.09
C TYR A 93 12.64 -8.28 -3.37
N VAL A 94 12.78 -7.56 -4.49
CA VAL A 94 12.26 -7.98 -5.79
C VAL A 94 12.97 -9.24 -6.27
N ALA A 95 14.30 -9.34 -6.08
CA ALA A 95 15.06 -10.55 -6.41
C ALA A 95 14.58 -11.76 -5.61
N ARG A 96 14.30 -11.59 -4.31
CA ARG A 96 13.83 -12.67 -3.42
C ARG A 96 12.44 -13.18 -3.78
N TYR A 97 11.48 -12.29 -4.02
CA TYR A 97 10.08 -12.70 -4.21
C TYR A 97 9.69 -12.88 -5.67
N GLY A 98 10.46 -12.31 -6.60
CA GLY A 98 10.10 -12.14 -8.00
C GLY A 98 9.11 -10.98 -8.20
N GLY A 99 8.98 -10.52 -9.44
CA GLY A 99 8.01 -9.51 -9.84
C GLY A 99 8.30 -8.98 -11.25
N LYS A 100 7.26 -8.69 -12.03
CA LYS A 100 7.42 -7.98 -13.30
C LYS A 100 7.77 -6.52 -13.02
N LYS A 101 8.83 -6.01 -13.63
CA LYS A 101 9.18 -4.60 -13.56
C LYS A 101 8.29 -3.85 -14.55
N HIS A 102 7.48 -2.91 -14.05
CA HIS A 102 6.69 -2.00 -14.86
C HIS A 102 7.22 -0.58 -14.67
N LYS A 103 7.33 0.19 -15.75
CA LYS A 103 7.66 1.61 -15.66
C LYS A 103 6.45 2.33 -15.10
N TYR A 104 6.56 2.83 -13.87
CA TYR A 104 5.52 3.65 -13.27
C TYR A 104 5.51 5.03 -13.93
N VAL A 105 4.36 5.43 -14.45
CA VAL A 105 4.09 6.78 -14.95
C VAL A 105 2.99 7.34 -14.04
N PRO A 106 3.27 8.38 -13.23
CA PRO A 106 2.26 8.95 -12.36
C PRO A 106 1.10 9.52 -13.20
N PRO A 107 -0.15 9.39 -12.74
CA PRO A 107 -1.27 10.08 -13.35
C PRO A 107 -1.01 11.59 -13.35
N SER A 108 -1.30 12.24 -14.47
CA SER A 108 -1.23 13.69 -14.66
C SER A 108 -2.29 14.42 -13.84
#